data_AF-A0A6P2RTI2-F1
#
_entry.id   AF-A0A6P2RTI2-F1
#
_cell.length_a   1.000
_cell.length_b   1.000
_cell.length_c   1.000
_cell.angle_alpha   90.00
_cell.angle_beta   90.00
_cell.angle_gamma   90.00
#
_symmetry.space_group_name_H-M   'P 1'
#
loop_
_entity.id
_entity.type
_entity.pdbx_description
1 polymer ?
#
loop_
_entity_poly.entity_id
_entity_poly.type
_entity_poly.pdbx_seq_one_letter_code
_entity_poly.pdbx_strand_id
1 'polypeptide(L)'
;MTRAERLLSLLQVLRRHRRPVSGRVLAGELGISLRTVYRDIASLQAQGADIDGEPGVGYVLRAGFMLPPLMFSQTELEALMLGFRWVGKFADAQLTTAAADALAKISAVLPAELRREMECTTLLVGPRTIVDRETVDMGVVRAAIRTESKLGIRYASEGRKTPDERIVWPFALGYFNDVRILVAWCEGRNDFRHFRTDRIVALEPLETRYPRRRAALLKAWRAAGADVRVTVR
;
A
#
# COMPACT_ATOMS: atom_id res chain seq x y z
N MET A 1 20.29 -21.65 -19.47
CA MET A 1 19.65 -21.19 -18.22
C MET A 1 19.81 -22.25 -17.16
N THR A 2 20.41 -21.90 -16.02
CA THR A 2 20.50 -22.79 -14.85
C THR A 2 19.12 -23.03 -14.24
N ARG A 3 18.97 -24.07 -13.40
CA ARG A 3 17.68 -24.32 -12.73
C ARG A 3 17.27 -23.14 -11.83
N ALA A 4 18.23 -22.53 -11.13
CA ALA A 4 17.97 -21.40 -10.24
C ALA A 4 17.46 -20.17 -11.03
N GLU A 5 18.15 -19.81 -12.12
CA GLU A 5 17.70 -18.74 -13.03
C GLU A 5 16.30 -18.98 -13.56
N ARG A 6 15.97 -20.23 -13.90
CA ARG A 6 14.66 -20.62 -14.43
C ARG A 6 13.55 -20.48 -13.39
N LEU A 7 13.78 -20.95 -12.16
CA LEU A 7 12.80 -20.82 -11.07
C LEU A 7 12.54 -19.34 -10.75
N LEU A 8 13.60 -18.52 -10.73
CA LEU A 8 13.48 -17.08 -10.54
C LEU A 8 12.69 -16.42 -11.68
N SER A 9 13.01 -16.77 -12.93
CA SER A 9 12.31 -16.26 -14.11
C SER A 9 10.83 -16.63 -14.09
N LEU A 10 10.49 -17.88 -13.72
CA LEU A 10 9.11 -18.34 -13.58
C LEU A 10 8.35 -17.55 -12.50
N LEU A 11 8.97 -17.29 -11.35
CA LEU A 11 8.37 -16.42 -10.32
C LEU A 11 8.12 -15.01 -10.84
N GLN A 12 9.06 -14.42 -11.59
CA GLN A 12 8.88 -13.09 -12.16
C GLN A 12 7.76 -13.04 -13.18
N VAL A 13 7.65 -14.05 -14.05
CA VAL A 13 6.52 -14.17 -14.99
C VAL A 13 5.20 -14.21 -14.22
N LEU A 14 5.09 -15.09 -13.21
CA LEU A 14 3.88 -15.19 -12.39
C LEU A 14 3.52 -13.88 -11.68
N ARG A 15 4.50 -13.12 -11.18
CA ARG A 15 4.27 -11.79 -10.55
C ARG A 15 3.68 -10.75 -11.50
N ARG A 16 4.00 -10.84 -12.80
CA ARG A 16 3.45 -9.91 -13.81
C ARG A 16 1.96 -10.14 -14.06
N HIS A 17 1.47 -11.35 -13.81
CA HIS A 17 0.07 -11.69 -14.01
C HIS A 17 -0.76 -11.51 -12.73
N ARG A 18 -1.68 -10.54 -12.74
CA ARG A 18 -2.67 -10.36 -11.65
C ARG A 18 -3.86 -11.35 -11.72
N ARG A 19 -3.93 -12.15 -12.77
CA ARG A 19 -4.97 -13.16 -13.03
C ARG A 19 -4.30 -14.50 -13.34
N PRO A 20 -5.00 -15.64 -13.21
CA PRO A 20 -4.47 -16.93 -13.58
C PRO A 20 -3.91 -16.95 -15.01
N VAL A 21 -2.70 -17.48 -15.18
CA VAL A 21 -2.01 -17.65 -16.46
C VAL A 21 -1.80 -19.13 -16.76
N SER A 22 -2.11 -19.55 -17.98
CA SER A 22 -2.00 -20.97 -18.33
C SER A 22 -0.54 -21.44 -18.37
N GLY A 23 -0.30 -22.72 -18.05
CA GLY A 23 1.04 -23.30 -18.15
C GLY A 23 1.65 -23.22 -19.55
N ARG A 24 0.84 -23.21 -20.62
CA ARG A 24 1.32 -23.05 -22.00
C ARG A 24 1.88 -21.66 -22.27
N VAL A 25 1.26 -20.62 -21.70
CA VAL A 25 1.77 -19.24 -21.79
C VAL A 25 3.08 -19.11 -21.03
N LEU A 26 3.14 -19.65 -19.80
CA LEU A 26 4.36 -19.68 -19.00
C LEU A 26 5.51 -20.41 -19.72
N ALA A 27 5.21 -21.55 -20.35
CA ALA A 27 6.16 -22.33 -21.13
C ALA A 27 6.71 -21.54 -22.32
N GLY A 28 5.82 -20.85 -23.05
CA GLY A 28 6.17 -19.99 -24.19
C GLY A 28 7.06 -18.83 -23.79
N GLU A 29 6.71 -18.09 -22.74
CA GLU A 29 7.50 -16.93 -22.28
C GLU A 29 8.90 -17.32 -21.77
N LEU A 30 9.02 -18.50 -21.15
CA LEU A 30 10.29 -18.97 -20.59
C LEU A 30 11.12 -19.80 -21.58
N GLY A 31 10.58 -20.13 -22.76
CA GLY A 31 11.24 -20.99 -23.73
C GLY A 31 11.50 -22.42 -23.23
N ILE A 32 10.59 -22.96 -22.40
CA ILE A 32 10.74 -24.30 -21.79
C ILE A 32 9.52 -25.18 -22.02
N SER A 33 9.65 -26.48 -21.80
CA SER A 33 8.53 -27.42 -21.97
C SER A 33 7.45 -27.23 -20.89
N LEU A 34 6.20 -27.55 -21.23
CA LEU A 34 5.08 -27.53 -20.26
C LEU A 34 5.33 -28.45 -19.06
N ARG A 35 5.96 -29.61 -19.28
CA ARG A 35 6.36 -30.53 -18.20
C ARG A 35 7.38 -29.89 -17.26
N THR A 36 8.28 -29.07 -17.79
CA THR A 36 9.26 -28.31 -17.00
C THR A 36 8.58 -27.26 -16.14
N VAL A 37 7.61 -26.51 -16.70
CA VAL A 37 6.81 -25.54 -15.94
C VAL A 37 6.13 -26.22 -14.75
N TYR A 38 5.45 -27.34 -14.94
CA TYR A 38 4.78 -28.06 -13.85
C TYR A 38 5.75 -28.50 -12.74
N ARG A 39 6.91 -29.05 -13.12
CA ARG A 39 7.93 -29.47 -12.15
C ARG A 39 8.51 -28.29 -11.37
N ASP A 40 8.72 -27.17 -12.04
CA ASP A 40 9.26 -25.97 -11.44
C ASP A 40 8.24 -25.27 -10.53
N ILE A 41 6.96 -25.24 -10.89
CA ILE A 41 5.87 -24.77 -10.01
C ILE A 41 5.81 -25.60 -8.73
N ALA A 42 5.82 -26.94 -8.84
CA ALA A 42 5.85 -27.82 -7.67
C ALA A 42 7.11 -27.58 -6.81
N SER A 43 8.25 -27.29 -7.44
CA SER A 43 9.49 -26.96 -6.72
C SER A 43 9.39 -25.64 -5.96
N LEU A 44 8.73 -24.63 -6.53
CA LEU A 44 8.50 -23.33 -5.90
C LEU A 44 7.50 -23.45 -4.74
N GLN A 45 6.42 -24.21 -4.92
CA GLN A 45 5.45 -24.48 -3.85
C GLN A 45 6.10 -25.18 -2.66
N ALA A 46 6.95 -26.19 -2.91
CA ALA A 46 7.71 -26.87 -1.87
C ALA A 46 8.70 -25.95 -1.12
N GLN A 47 9.12 -24.84 -1.76
CA GLN A 47 9.97 -23.80 -1.16
C GLN A 47 9.16 -22.67 -0.49
N GLY A 48 7.82 -22.80 -0.42
CA GLY A 48 6.94 -21.85 0.26
C GLY A 48 6.35 -20.75 -0.62
N ALA A 49 6.47 -20.84 -1.96
CA ALA A 49 5.75 -19.94 -2.85
C ALA A 49 4.25 -20.28 -2.88
N ASP A 50 3.41 -19.32 -2.52
CA ASP A 50 1.95 -19.45 -2.51
C ASP A 50 1.39 -19.34 -3.95
N ILE A 51 1.50 -20.44 -4.71
CA ILE A 51 1.04 -20.52 -6.10
C ILE A 51 -0.19 -21.41 -6.14
N ASP A 52 -1.34 -20.86 -6.51
CA ASP A 52 -2.54 -21.64 -6.82
C ASP A 52 -2.48 -22.11 -8.27
N GLY A 53 -2.95 -23.33 -8.52
CA GLY A 53 -3.05 -23.89 -9.86
C GLY A 53 -4.21 -24.86 -9.99
N GLU A 54 -5.10 -24.62 -10.95
CA GLU A 54 -6.23 -25.52 -11.23
C GLU A 54 -6.27 -25.85 -12.73
N PRO A 55 -6.50 -27.12 -13.11
CA PRO A 55 -6.68 -27.52 -14.51
C PRO A 55 -7.77 -26.68 -15.19
N GLY A 56 -7.47 -26.13 -16.36
CA GLY A 56 -8.40 -25.26 -17.10
C GLY A 56 -8.43 -23.80 -16.65
N VAL A 57 -7.93 -23.47 -15.44
CA VAL A 57 -7.87 -22.10 -14.92
C VAL A 57 -6.47 -21.49 -15.08
N GLY A 58 -5.42 -22.29 -14.88
CA GLY A 58 -4.02 -21.83 -14.92
C GLY A 58 -3.46 -21.56 -13.53
N TYR A 59 -2.34 -20.83 -13.47
CA TYR A 59 -1.60 -20.56 -12.24
C TYR A 59 -1.63 -19.09 -11.85
N VAL A 60 -1.74 -18.82 -10.55
CA VAL A 60 -1.62 -17.47 -10.01
C VAL A 60 -0.76 -17.51 -8.76
N LEU A 61 0.22 -16.61 -8.68
CA LEU A 61 0.95 -16.37 -7.44
C LEU A 61 0.04 -15.54 -6.54
N ARG A 62 -0.42 -16.15 -5.44
CA ARG A 62 -1.14 -15.44 -4.39
C ARG A 62 -0.19 -14.48 -3.68
N ALA A 63 -0.75 -13.33 -3.31
CA ALA A 63 -0.04 -12.40 -2.45
C ALA A 63 -0.03 -13.00 -1.04
N GLY A 64 0.99 -13.80 -0.72
CA GLY A 64 1.33 -14.09 0.67
C GLY A 64 1.69 -12.79 1.40
N PHE A 65 1.53 -12.76 2.72
CA PHE A 65 1.93 -11.62 3.56
C PHE A 65 3.46 -11.45 3.66
N MET A 66 4.21 -12.46 3.24
CA MET A 66 5.68 -12.45 3.22
C MET A 66 6.18 -11.94 1.86
N LEU A 67 7.07 -10.97 1.89
CA LEU A 67 7.81 -10.58 0.69
C LEU A 67 8.80 -11.71 0.35
N PRO A 68 8.71 -12.34 -0.83
CA PRO A 68 9.72 -13.30 -1.29
C PRO A 68 11.09 -12.59 -1.41
N PRO A 69 12.22 -13.32 -1.54
CA PRO A 69 13.51 -12.70 -1.81
C PRO A 69 13.43 -11.73 -3.00
N LEU A 70 13.91 -10.51 -2.77
CA LEU A 70 13.95 -9.42 -3.75
C LEU A 70 15.41 -9.05 -4.01
N MET A 71 15.72 -8.76 -5.26
CA MET A 71 16.99 -8.16 -5.65
C MET A 71 16.71 -6.68 -5.89
N PHE A 72 17.45 -5.81 -5.21
CA PHE A 72 17.39 -4.37 -5.42
C PHE A 72 18.72 -3.90 -6.02
N SER A 73 18.65 -3.06 -7.03
CA SER A 73 19.76 -2.21 -7.44
C SER A 73 20.08 -1.16 -6.38
N GLN A 74 21.27 -0.57 -6.47
CA GLN A 74 21.68 0.51 -5.56
C GLN A 74 20.69 1.69 -5.59
N THR A 75 20.25 2.11 -6.78
CA THR A 75 19.27 3.21 -6.93
C THR A 75 17.89 2.85 -6.38
N GLU A 76 17.43 1.60 -6.52
CA GLU A 76 16.17 1.16 -5.90
C GLU A 76 16.26 1.18 -4.37
N LEU A 77 17.41 0.82 -3.82
CA LEU A 77 17.66 0.86 -2.39
C LEU A 77 17.69 2.30 -1.87
N GLU A 78 18.34 3.22 -2.57
CA GLU A 78 18.32 4.66 -2.27
C GLU A 78 16.90 5.23 -2.31
N ALA A 79 16.10 4.86 -3.31
CA ALA A 79 14.70 5.29 -3.43
C ALA A 79 13.84 4.77 -2.27
N LEU A 80 14.02 3.51 -1.88
CA LEU A 80 13.35 2.92 -0.72
C LEU A 80 13.74 3.65 0.56
N MET A 81 15.03 3.94 0.74
CA MET A 81 15.54 4.69 1.89
C MET A 81 14.94 6.08 2.02
N LEU A 82 14.93 6.83 0.92
CA LEU A 82 14.31 8.14 0.88
C LEU A 82 12.82 8.06 1.24
N GLY A 83 12.11 7.06 0.70
CA GLY A 83 10.72 6.79 1.03
C GLY A 83 10.48 6.48 2.51
N PHE A 84 11.26 5.57 3.11
CA PHE A 84 11.14 5.24 4.53
C PHE A 84 11.48 6.42 5.45
N ARG A 85 12.49 7.22 5.11
CA ARG A 85 12.81 8.46 5.83
C ARG A 85 11.66 9.47 5.73
N TRP A 86 11.00 9.56 4.58
CA TRP A 86 9.84 10.42 4.41
C TRP A 86 8.67 9.94 5.27
N VAL A 87 8.36 8.64 5.23
CA VAL A 87 7.32 8.03 6.10
C VAL A 87 7.63 8.28 7.56
N GLY A 88 8.87 8.10 8.00
CA GLY A 88 9.27 8.32 9.39
C GLY A 88 9.06 9.75 9.89
N LYS A 89 9.01 10.74 8.98
CA LYS A 89 8.76 12.15 9.33
C LYS A 89 7.30 12.58 9.17
N PHE A 90 6.61 12.10 8.13
CA PHE A 90 5.31 12.64 7.72
C PHE A 90 4.13 11.70 7.96
N ALA A 91 4.36 10.41 8.17
CA ALA A 91 3.29 9.45 8.48
C ALA A 91 2.97 9.42 9.98
N ASP A 92 1.91 8.70 10.33
CA ASP A 92 1.50 8.48 11.72
C ASP A 92 2.39 7.45 12.42
N ALA A 93 2.33 7.43 13.76
CA ALA A 93 3.21 6.63 14.61
C ALA A 93 3.33 5.17 14.19
N GLN A 94 2.23 4.50 13.84
CA GLN A 94 2.26 3.10 13.42
C GLN A 94 3.07 2.89 12.14
N LEU A 95 2.91 3.78 11.15
CA LEU A 95 3.67 3.70 9.90
C LEU A 95 5.13 4.13 10.09
N THR A 96 5.41 5.08 10.97
CA THR A 96 6.77 5.46 11.35
C THR A 96 7.52 4.28 11.96
N THR A 97 6.91 3.56 12.91
CA THR A 97 7.49 2.33 13.48
C THR A 97 7.67 1.26 12.40
N ALA A 98 6.65 1.01 11.58
CA ALA A 98 6.73 0.01 10.52
C ALA A 98 7.83 0.32 9.48
N ALA A 99 8.06 1.60 9.17
CA ALA A 99 9.15 2.02 8.28
C ALA A 99 10.53 1.78 8.91
N ALA A 100 10.70 2.07 10.21
CA ALA A 100 11.93 1.79 10.93
C ALA A 100 12.22 0.27 10.98
N ASP A 101 11.20 -0.55 11.24
CA ASP A 101 11.33 -2.01 11.25
C ASP A 101 11.66 -2.57 9.87
N ALA A 102 11.01 -2.06 8.81
CA ALA A 102 11.29 -2.47 7.44
C ALA A 102 12.74 -2.12 7.05
N LEU A 103 13.20 -0.92 7.42
CA LEU A 103 14.59 -0.52 7.21
C LEU A 103 15.56 -1.43 7.98
N ALA A 104 15.31 -1.72 9.25
CA ALA A 104 16.16 -2.62 10.03
C ALA A 104 16.28 -4.02 9.39
N LYS A 105 15.18 -4.56 8.86
CA LYS A 105 15.17 -5.84 8.14
C LYS A 105 16.00 -5.80 6.85
N ILE A 106 15.93 -4.70 6.10
CA ILE A 106 16.73 -4.51 4.89
C ILE A 106 18.21 -4.38 5.25
N SER A 107 18.56 -3.52 6.21
CA SER A 107 19.94 -3.32 6.64
C SER A 107 20.59 -4.60 7.17
N ALA A 108 19.82 -5.47 7.83
CA ALA A 108 20.31 -6.73 8.39
C ALA A 108 20.85 -7.71 7.33
N VAL A 109 20.34 -7.66 6.09
CA VAL A 109 20.72 -8.59 5.01
C VAL A 109 21.72 -8.00 4.00
N LEU A 110 22.11 -6.74 4.18
CA LEU A 110 23.06 -6.07 3.29
C LEU A 110 24.52 -6.26 3.73
N PRO A 111 25.47 -6.29 2.76
CA PRO A 111 26.90 -6.19 3.04
C PRO A 111 27.25 -4.92 3.83
N ALA A 112 28.33 -4.96 4.60
CA ALA A 112 28.75 -3.87 5.48
C ALA A 112 29.02 -2.55 4.73
N GLU A 113 29.50 -2.63 3.49
CA GLU A 113 29.79 -1.49 2.63
C GLU A 113 28.49 -0.77 2.24
N LEU A 114 27.51 -1.51 1.71
CA LEU A 114 26.20 -0.98 1.33
C LEU A 114 25.42 -0.44 2.53
N ARG A 115 25.52 -1.11 3.69
CA ARG A 115 24.91 -0.60 4.94
C ARG A 115 25.50 0.76 5.33
N ARG A 116 26.83 0.91 5.27
CA ARG A 116 27.51 2.18 5.55
C ARG A 116 27.12 3.28 4.56
N GLU A 117 27.04 2.96 3.27
CA GLU A 117 26.56 3.90 2.24
C GLU A 117 25.13 4.37 2.51
N MET A 118 24.25 3.48 2.97
CA MET A 118 22.88 3.84 3.33
C MET A 118 22.78 4.70 4.58
N GLU A 119 23.60 4.44 5.60
CA GLU A 119 23.68 5.28 6.79
C GLU A 119 24.18 6.69 6.43
N CYS A 120 25.17 6.76 5.54
CA CYS A 120 25.79 7.99 5.06
C CYS A 120 25.05 8.67 3.89
N THR A 121 23.87 8.17 3.46
CA THR A 121 23.20 8.74 2.28
C THR A 121 22.86 10.22 2.48
N THR A 122 23.26 11.03 1.50
CA THR A 122 23.06 12.49 1.44
C THR A 122 21.62 12.89 1.12
N LEU A 123 20.75 11.91 0.86
CA LEU A 123 19.34 12.12 0.62
C LEU A 123 18.63 12.41 1.96
N LEU A 124 18.49 13.70 2.23
CA LEU A 124 17.85 14.24 3.42
C LEU A 124 16.41 14.61 3.11
N VAL A 125 15.51 14.18 4.00
CA VAL A 125 14.14 14.68 4.03
C VAL A 125 14.13 15.93 4.90
N GLY A 126 13.53 17.02 4.41
CA GLY A 126 13.46 18.29 5.14
C GLY A 126 12.77 18.18 6.52
N PRO A 127 12.90 19.21 7.37
CA PRO A 127 12.15 19.26 8.62
C PRO A 127 10.64 19.31 8.33
N ARG A 128 9.85 18.76 9.25
CA ARG A 128 8.41 18.91 9.27
C ARG A 128 8.08 20.11 10.15
N THR A 129 7.46 21.13 9.57
CA THR A 129 7.23 22.42 10.25
C THR A 129 5.97 22.40 11.13
N ILE A 130 5.09 21.39 10.97
CA ILE A 130 3.80 21.33 11.65
C ILE A 130 3.78 20.20 12.68
N VAL A 131 3.39 20.56 13.91
CA VAL A 131 3.15 19.64 15.03
C VAL A 131 1.91 18.80 14.73
N ASP A 132 1.99 17.48 14.95
CA ASP A 132 0.82 16.59 14.89
C ASP A 132 -0.25 17.07 15.88
N ARG A 133 -1.32 17.68 15.35
CA ARG A 133 -2.55 18.00 16.09
C ARG A 133 -3.58 16.88 15.99
N GLU A 134 -3.25 15.80 15.31
CA GLU A 134 -4.14 14.65 15.16
C GLU A 134 -4.34 13.97 16.52
N THR A 135 -5.58 13.99 17.00
CA THR A 135 -5.99 13.36 18.26
C THR A 135 -6.52 11.94 18.05
N VAL A 136 -6.67 11.55 16.79
CA VAL A 136 -7.35 10.32 16.36
C VAL A 136 -6.37 9.31 15.77
N ASP A 137 -6.61 8.03 16.03
CA ASP A 137 -5.76 6.96 15.51
C ASP A 137 -5.99 6.72 14.00
N MET A 138 -5.00 7.07 13.18
CA MET A 138 -5.00 6.82 11.74
C MET A 138 -5.01 5.32 11.40
N GLY A 139 -4.58 4.45 12.32
CA GLY A 139 -4.71 3.00 12.20
C GLY A 139 -6.16 2.54 12.02
N VAL A 140 -7.08 3.15 12.77
CA VAL A 140 -8.54 2.89 12.66
C VAL A 140 -9.06 3.32 11.28
N VAL A 141 -8.64 4.49 10.80
CA VAL A 141 -9.03 4.99 9.48
C VAL A 141 -8.52 4.06 8.37
N ARG A 142 -7.24 3.64 8.44
CA ARG A 142 -6.68 2.67 7.49
C ARG A 142 -7.39 1.32 7.56
N ALA A 143 -7.77 0.86 8.75
CA ALA A 143 -8.52 -0.38 8.92
C ALA A 143 -9.88 -0.28 8.22
N ALA A 144 -10.64 0.78 8.47
CA ALA A 144 -11.94 1.02 7.82
C ALA A 144 -11.82 1.09 6.29
N ILE A 145 -10.76 1.72 5.76
CA ILE A 145 -10.49 1.73 4.31
C ILE A 145 -10.22 0.30 3.78
N ARG A 146 -9.46 -0.53 4.52
CA ARG A 146 -9.14 -1.91 4.11
C ARG A 146 -10.37 -2.81 4.14
N THR A 147 -11.22 -2.67 5.15
CA THR A 147 -12.44 -3.48 5.33
C THR A 147 -13.64 -2.93 4.55
N GLU A 148 -13.50 -1.77 3.92
CA GLU A 148 -14.56 -1.06 3.20
C GLU A 148 -15.74 -0.71 4.13
N SER A 149 -15.43 -0.42 5.40
CA SER A 149 -16.39 -0.09 6.46
C SER A 149 -16.70 1.40 6.52
N LYS A 150 -17.93 1.74 6.90
CA LYS A 150 -18.34 3.12 7.17
C LYS A 150 -17.61 3.67 8.41
N LEU A 151 -17.49 4.99 8.46
CA LEU A 151 -16.85 5.69 9.56
C LEU A 151 -17.77 6.82 10.05
N GLY A 152 -18.07 6.83 11.34
CA GLY A 152 -18.63 7.98 12.03
C GLY A 152 -17.50 8.94 12.39
N ILE A 153 -17.62 10.21 12.01
CA ILE A 153 -16.64 11.25 12.36
C ILE A 153 -17.34 12.44 12.99
N ARG A 154 -16.71 13.00 14.03
CA ARG A 154 -17.07 14.31 14.59
C ARG A 154 -16.07 15.33 14.09
N TYR A 155 -16.50 16.21 13.20
CA TYR A 155 -15.63 17.05 12.38
C TYR A 155 -15.76 18.54 12.71
N ALA A 156 -14.66 19.19 13.07
CA ALA A 156 -14.60 20.63 13.28
C ALA A 156 -14.48 21.36 11.93
N SER A 157 -15.63 21.72 11.34
CA SER A 157 -15.66 22.50 10.10
C SER A 157 -15.24 23.94 10.35
N GLU A 158 -14.57 24.52 9.36
CA GLU A 158 -14.23 25.94 9.37
C GLU A 158 -15.49 26.80 9.46
N GLY A 159 -15.47 27.80 10.34
CA GLY A 159 -16.60 28.72 10.57
C GLY A 159 -17.75 28.17 11.43
N ARG A 160 -17.69 26.91 11.92
CA ARG A 160 -18.69 26.38 12.88
C ARG A 160 -18.16 26.35 14.30
N LYS A 161 -18.99 26.74 15.27
CA LYS A 161 -18.66 26.70 16.71
C LYS A 161 -18.67 25.29 17.28
N THR A 162 -19.52 24.40 16.75
CA THR A 162 -19.65 23.01 17.22
C THR A 162 -19.25 22.04 16.11
N PRO A 163 -18.50 20.97 16.44
CA PRO A 163 -18.21 19.91 15.49
C PRO A 163 -19.49 19.24 14.96
N ASP A 164 -19.51 18.89 13.68
CA ASP A 164 -20.61 18.17 13.03
C ASP A 164 -20.36 16.67 13.07
N GLU A 165 -21.38 15.87 13.37
CA GLU A 165 -21.35 14.42 13.17
C GLU A 165 -21.66 14.05 11.72
N ARG A 166 -20.86 13.15 11.14
CA ARG A 166 -21.00 12.69 9.75
C ARG A 166 -20.69 11.22 9.63
N ILE A 167 -21.49 10.54 8.81
CA ILE A 167 -21.18 9.20 8.33
C ILE A 167 -20.51 9.31 6.96
N VAL A 168 -19.33 8.71 6.84
CA VAL A 168 -18.50 8.76 5.64
C VAL A 168 -18.07 7.37 5.19
N TRP A 169 -17.84 7.19 3.90
CA TRP A 169 -17.30 5.98 3.29
C TRP A 169 -15.83 6.24 2.93
N PRO A 170 -14.89 5.90 3.82
CA PRO A 170 -13.48 6.17 3.63
C PRO A 170 -12.91 5.25 2.54
N PHE A 171 -12.19 5.82 1.56
CA PHE A 171 -11.61 5.02 0.48
C PHE A 171 -10.16 5.38 0.12
N ALA A 172 -9.67 6.53 0.57
CA ALA A 172 -8.25 6.90 0.41
C ALA A 172 -7.79 7.83 1.54
N LEU A 173 -6.49 7.80 1.81
CA LEU A 173 -5.81 8.72 2.73
C LEU A 173 -4.62 9.33 1.98
N GLY A 174 -4.62 10.66 1.86
CA GLY A 174 -3.51 11.42 1.28
C GLY A 174 -2.58 11.92 2.38
N TYR A 175 -1.28 11.72 2.20
CA TYR A 175 -0.25 12.25 3.08
C TYR A 175 0.44 13.41 2.38
N PHE A 176 0.24 14.63 2.86
CA PHE A 176 0.97 15.82 2.41
C PHE A 176 1.98 16.21 3.49
N ASN A 177 2.91 17.12 3.16
CA ASN A 177 3.96 17.55 4.09
C ASN A 177 3.38 18.09 5.42
N ASP A 178 2.23 18.76 5.33
CA ASP A 178 1.67 19.57 6.40
C ASP A 178 0.35 19.03 6.98
N VAL A 179 -0.34 18.18 6.24
CA VAL A 179 -1.67 17.70 6.61
C VAL A 179 -1.94 16.32 6.00
N ARG A 180 -2.76 15.51 6.66
CA ARG A 180 -3.31 14.30 6.07
C ARG A 180 -4.77 14.54 5.70
N ILE A 181 -5.17 14.02 4.56
CA ILE A 181 -6.49 14.23 3.99
C ILE A 181 -7.18 12.88 3.84
N LEU A 182 -8.25 12.68 4.60
CA LEU A 182 -9.18 11.58 4.39
C LEU A 182 -10.09 11.90 3.20
N VAL A 183 -10.05 11.07 2.17
CA VAL A 183 -10.99 11.14 1.04
C VAL A 183 -12.10 10.13 1.27
N ALA A 184 -13.34 10.64 1.26
CA ALA A 184 -14.51 9.81 1.53
C ALA A 184 -15.74 10.29 0.76
N TRP A 185 -16.72 9.39 0.58
CA TRP A 185 -18.08 9.77 0.22
C TRP A 185 -18.85 10.14 1.49
N CYS A 186 -19.46 11.32 1.54
CA CYS A 186 -20.20 11.77 2.72
C CYS A 186 -21.70 11.53 2.52
N GLU A 187 -22.34 10.69 3.35
CA GLU A 187 -23.77 10.36 3.19
C GLU A 187 -24.66 11.60 3.32
N GLY A 188 -24.41 12.43 4.34
CA GLY A 188 -25.19 13.65 4.55
C GLY A 188 -25.04 14.72 3.46
N ARG A 189 -24.06 14.59 2.55
CA ARG A 189 -23.87 15.48 1.40
C ARG A 189 -24.07 14.80 0.05
N ASN A 190 -24.23 13.48 0.04
CA ASN A 190 -24.33 12.66 -1.15
C ASN A 190 -23.25 12.97 -2.21
N ASP A 191 -22.01 13.20 -1.76
CA ASP A 191 -20.90 13.64 -2.62
C ASP A 191 -19.52 13.29 -2.02
N PHE A 192 -18.49 13.33 -2.86
CA PHE A 192 -17.09 13.21 -2.45
C PHE A 192 -16.63 14.42 -1.64
N ARG A 193 -15.95 14.15 -0.53
CA ARG A 193 -15.39 15.18 0.34
C ARG A 193 -14.01 14.79 0.85
N HIS A 194 -13.26 15.83 1.15
CA HIS A 194 -11.92 15.77 1.72
C HIS A 194 -11.98 16.30 3.13
N PHE A 195 -11.49 15.52 4.09
CA PHE A 195 -11.48 15.88 5.49
C PHE A 195 -10.04 15.96 5.95
N ARG A 196 -9.61 17.13 6.42
CA ARG A 196 -8.33 17.23 7.13
C ARG A 196 -8.40 16.42 8.42
N THR A 197 -7.50 15.48 8.60
CA THR A 197 -7.48 14.56 9.75
C THR A 197 -7.24 15.28 11.07
N ASP A 198 -6.49 16.38 11.06
CA ASP A 198 -6.24 17.25 12.20
C ASP A 198 -7.49 17.99 12.72
N ARG A 199 -8.56 18.04 11.92
CA ARG A 199 -9.87 18.61 12.28
C ARG A 199 -10.89 17.55 12.71
N ILE A 200 -10.52 16.27 12.73
CA ILE A 200 -11.38 15.19 13.24
C ILE A 200 -11.20 15.10 14.75
N VAL A 201 -12.28 15.37 15.50
CA VAL A 201 -12.27 15.45 16.96
C VAL A 201 -12.62 14.10 17.60
N ALA A 202 -13.39 13.27 16.91
CA ALA A 202 -13.65 11.89 17.31
C ALA A 202 -13.90 11.01 16.09
N LEU A 203 -13.59 9.74 16.25
CA LEU A 203 -13.65 8.71 15.21
C LEU A 203 -14.34 7.47 15.79
N GLU A 204 -15.38 7.01 15.10
CA GLU A 204 -16.19 5.85 15.50
C GLU A 204 -16.26 4.86 14.32
N PRO A 205 -15.52 3.74 14.36
CA PRO A 205 -15.60 2.70 13.34
C PRO A 205 -16.99 2.05 13.39
N LEU A 206 -17.66 2.01 12.25
CA LEU A 206 -18.96 1.35 12.12
C LEU A 206 -18.74 -0.02 11.50
N GLU A 207 -19.34 -1.06 12.07
CA GLU A 207 -19.24 -2.43 11.53
C GLU A 207 -20.02 -2.63 10.22
N THR A 208 -20.69 -1.58 9.74
CA THR A 208 -21.43 -1.59 8.48
C THR A 208 -20.50 -1.32 7.31
N ARG A 209 -20.46 -2.24 6.34
CA ARG A 209 -19.76 -2.06 5.06
C ARG A 209 -20.53 -1.09 4.15
N TYR A 210 -19.82 -0.20 3.44
CA TYR A 210 -20.47 0.67 2.46
C TYR A 210 -20.79 -0.07 1.14
N PRO A 211 -21.83 0.33 0.38
CA PRO A 211 -22.36 -0.47 -0.72
C PRO A 211 -21.48 -0.52 -1.98
N ARG A 212 -20.52 0.39 -2.14
CA ARG A 212 -19.67 0.50 -3.34
C ARG A 212 -18.24 0.07 -3.04
N ARG A 213 -17.63 -0.80 -3.84
CA ARG A 213 -16.21 -1.18 -3.69
C ARG A 213 -15.29 0.05 -3.69
N ARG A 214 -14.23 0.03 -2.88
CA ARG A 214 -13.18 1.07 -2.79
C ARG A 214 -12.61 1.42 -4.15
N ALA A 215 -12.34 0.42 -4.99
CA ALA A 215 -11.82 0.63 -6.35
C ALA A 215 -12.79 1.42 -7.25
N ALA A 216 -14.10 1.19 -7.10
CA ALA A 216 -15.12 1.92 -7.85
C ALA A 216 -15.25 3.37 -7.35
N LEU A 217 -15.13 3.59 -6.03
CA LEU A 217 -15.10 4.93 -5.44
C LEU A 217 -13.87 5.71 -5.90
N LEU A 218 -12.68 5.11 -5.86
CA LEU A 218 -11.43 5.71 -6.38
C LEU A 218 -11.54 6.11 -7.85
N LYS A 219 -12.09 5.23 -8.69
CA LYS A 219 -12.29 5.53 -10.12
C LYS A 219 -13.25 6.70 -10.32
N ALA A 220 -14.39 6.68 -9.62
CA ALA A 220 -15.40 7.74 -9.71
C ALA A 220 -14.87 9.09 -9.19
N TRP A 221 -14.11 9.08 -8.10
CA TRP A 221 -13.49 10.28 -7.52
C TRP A 221 -12.49 10.94 -8.49
N ARG A 222 -11.63 10.15 -9.14
CA ARG A 222 -10.71 10.65 -10.18
C ARG A 222 -11.45 11.20 -11.40
N ALA A 223 -12.50 10.50 -11.87
CA ALA A 223 -13.30 10.94 -13.01
C ALA A 223 -14.05 12.26 -12.74
N ALA A 224 -14.38 12.55 -11.49
CA ALA A 224 -15.04 13.79 -11.08
C ALA A 224 -14.09 15.01 -11.05
N GLY A 225 -12.80 14.85 -11.36
CA GLY A 225 -11.79 15.92 -11.25
C GLY A 225 -11.58 16.41 -9.81
N ALA A 226 -11.96 15.58 -8.83
CA ALA A 226 -11.89 15.90 -7.41
C ALA A 226 -10.51 15.58 -6.80
N ASP A 227 -9.57 15.06 -7.60
CA ASP A 227 -8.16 14.84 -7.22
C ASP A 227 -7.32 16.13 -7.34
N VAL A 228 -7.55 16.95 -8.36
CA VAL A 228 -6.88 18.25 -8.56
C VAL A 228 -7.31 19.27 -7.49
N ARG A 229 -8.51 19.11 -6.94
CA ARG A 229 -9.08 20.00 -5.90
C ARG A 229 -8.65 19.64 -4.47
N VAL A 230 -7.73 18.69 -4.26
CA VAL A 230 -7.05 18.53 -2.96
C VAL A 230 -6.04 19.68 -2.77
N THR A 231 -6.50 20.91 -2.95
CA THR A 231 -5.73 22.09 -2.62
C THR A 231 -5.99 22.34 -1.15
N VAL A 232 -4.95 22.14 -0.34
CA VAL A 232 -4.95 22.50 1.08
C VAL A 232 -5.18 24.02 1.16
N ARG A 233 -6.44 24.42 1.37
CA ARG A 233 -6.77 25.71 1.96
C ARG A 233 -7.21 25.45 3.39
#